data_AF-A0A1F6QWJ4-F1
#
_entry.id   AF-A0A1F6QWJ4-F1
#
_cell.length_a   1.000
_cell.length_b   1.000
_cell.length_c   1.000
_cell.angle_alpha   90.00
_cell.angle_beta   90.00
_cell.angle_gamma   90.00
#
_symmetry.space_group_name_H-M   'P 1'
#
loop_
_entity.id
_entity.type
_entity.pdbx_description
1 polymer ?
#
loop_
_entity_poly.entity_id
_entity_poly.type
_entity_poly.pdbx_seq_one_letter_code
_entity_poly.pdbx_strand_id
1 'polypeptide(L)'
;MERDEIFRISKDERRADALNELAKNRVAHINELREPYRLIEEYYEIIKELITAFMYKSGFKTLSHKVLVEFAKDNIKSLTSAEISLIDELRIKRNNIVYYGEKVTKEFLKTREGAILEIIQKLFNC
;
A
#
# COMPACT_ATOMS: atom_id res chain seq x y z
N MET A 1 -9.58 -17.22 -7.66
CA MET A 1 -8.40 -16.67 -6.98
C MET A 1 -7.20 -17.29 -7.66
N GLU A 2 -6.48 -16.52 -8.48
CA GLU A 2 -5.22 -16.97 -9.07
C GLU A 2 -4.19 -17.05 -7.93
N ARG A 3 -4.23 -18.15 -7.17
CA ARG A 3 -3.25 -18.44 -6.10
C ARG A 3 -1.84 -18.64 -6.65
N ASP A 4 -1.71 -18.72 -7.98
CA ASP A 4 -0.50 -19.08 -8.70
C ASP A 4 0.57 -17.96 -8.67
N GLU A 5 0.19 -16.73 -8.28
CA GLU A 5 1.11 -15.59 -8.16
C GLU A 5 1.53 -15.26 -6.72
N ILE A 6 1.15 -16.09 -5.73
CA ILE A 6 1.63 -15.99 -4.34
C ILE A 6 2.67 -17.08 -4.11
N PHE A 7 3.90 -16.66 -3.86
CA PHE A 7 5.01 -17.56 -3.61
C PHE A 7 5.22 -17.75 -2.11
N ARG A 8 5.29 -19.01 -1.67
CA ARG A 8 5.78 -19.35 -0.33
C ARG A 8 7.29 -19.16 -0.26
N ILE A 9 7.75 -18.58 0.83
CA ILE A 9 9.15 -18.35 1.13
C ILE A 9 9.41 -18.61 2.62
N SER A 10 10.68 -18.72 3.00
CA SER A 10 11.04 -18.57 4.41
C SER A 10 10.64 -17.19 4.88
N LYS A 11 10.15 -17.08 6.13
CA LYS A 11 9.93 -15.79 6.77
C LYS A 11 11.22 -14.97 6.73
N ASP A 12 11.09 -13.69 6.42
CA ASP A 12 12.22 -12.76 6.31
C ASP A 12 11.92 -11.50 7.12
N GLU A 13 12.16 -11.59 8.44
CA GLU A 13 11.91 -10.49 9.38
C GLU A 13 12.78 -9.28 9.06
N ARG A 14 14.05 -9.50 8.70
CA ARG A 14 14.98 -8.44 8.32
C ARG A 14 14.42 -7.61 7.15
N ARG A 15 13.88 -8.27 6.13
CA ARG A 15 13.28 -7.58 4.98
C ARG A 15 11.98 -6.89 5.33
N ALA A 16 11.15 -7.50 6.17
CA ALA A 16 9.94 -6.86 6.66
C ALA A 16 10.24 -5.59 7.46
N ASP A 17 11.23 -5.63 8.36
CA ASP A 17 11.64 -4.48 9.15
C ASP A 17 12.23 -3.37 8.28
N ALA A 18 13.06 -3.71 7.29
CA ALA A 18 13.58 -2.74 6.34
C ALA A 18 12.48 -2.02 5.55
N LEU A 19 11.42 -2.73 5.15
CA LEU A 19 10.26 -2.14 4.47
C LEU A 19 9.43 -1.26 5.41
N ASN A 20 9.26 -1.66 6.67
CA ASN A 20 8.59 -0.84 7.67
C ASN A 20 9.35 0.47 7.93
N GLU A 21 10.68 0.41 8.06
CA GLU A 21 11.51 1.61 8.23
C GLU A 21 11.46 2.52 6.99
N LEU A 22 11.44 1.95 5.79
CA LEU A 22 11.26 2.74 4.56
C LEU A 22 9.89 3.46 4.58
N ALA A 23 8.82 2.74 4.90
CA ALA A 23 7.48 3.31 5.01
C ALA A 23 7.41 4.42 6.07
N LYS A 24 8.05 4.26 7.25
CA LYS A 24 8.16 5.31 8.27
C LYS A 24 8.85 6.55 7.74
N ASN A 25 9.98 6.38 7.06
CA ASN A 25 10.72 7.50 6.47
C ASN A 25 9.88 8.25 5.43
N ARG A 26 9.12 7.55 4.58
CA ARG A 26 8.21 8.19 3.62
C ARG A 26 7.12 9.00 4.31
N VAL A 27 6.47 8.43 5.32
CA VAL A 27 5.43 9.13 6.11
C VAL A 27 6.00 10.40 6.76
N ALA A 28 7.23 10.34 7.28
CA ALA A 28 7.87 11.50 7.92
C ALA A 28 8.05 12.70 6.95
N HIS A 29 8.25 12.43 5.66
CA HIS A 29 8.52 13.45 4.64
C HIS A 29 7.33 13.70 3.70
N ILE A 30 6.18 13.03 3.90
CA ILE A 30 5.06 13.12 2.97
C ILE A 30 4.47 14.54 2.86
N ASN A 31 4.55 15.31 3.95
CA ASN A 31 4.08 16.69 4.01
C ASN A 31 4.94 17.66 3.19
N GLU A 32 6.13 17.24 2.75
CA GLU A 32 7.00 18.04 1.87
C GLU A 32 6.50 18.00 0.41
N LEU A 33 5.65 17.03 0.07
CA LEU A 33 5.07 16.87 -1.25
C LEU A 33 3.91 17.87 -1.45
N ARG A 34 4.00 18.65 -2.53
CA ARG A 34 2.98 19.66 -2.88
C ARG A 34 2.03 19.22 -3.97
N GLU A 35 2.49 18.28 -4.80
CA GLU A 35 1.76 17.86 -5.98
C GLU A 35 0.82 16.68 -5.66
N PRO A 36 -0.48 16.78 -5.99
CA PRO A 36 -1.46 15.72 -5.68
C PRO A 36 -1.09 14.35 -6.24
N TYR A 37 -0.50 14.30 -7.45
CA TYR A 37 -0.09 13.04 -8.05
C TYR A 37 1.05 12.38 -7.25
N ARG A 38 2.02 13.16 -6.76
CA ARG A 38 3.10 12.66 -5.91
C ARG A 38 2.58 12.14 -4.59
N LEU A 39 1.61 12.83 -3.99
CA LEU A 39 0.97 12.37 -2.75
C LEU A 39 0.27 11.01 -2.96
N ILE A 40 -0.49 10.83 -4.05
CA ILE A 40 -1.13 9.54 -4.35
C ILE A 40 -0.08 8.43 -4.54
N GLU A 41 0.97 8.71 -5.32
CA GLU A 41 2.07 7.76 -5.52
C GLU A 41 2.65 7.35 -4.16
N GLU A 42 2.99 8.33 -3.32
CA GLU A 42 3.66 8.09 -2.04
C GLU A 42 2.76 7.32 -1.06
N TYR A 43 1.48 7.68 -0.96
CA TYR A 43 0.50 6.96 -0.14
C TYR A 43 0.39 5.49 -0.56
N TYR A 44 0.31 5.23 -1.86
CA TYR A 44 0.24 3.85 -2.34
C TYR A 44 1.55 3.08 -2.11
N GLU A 45 2.70 3.72 -2.30
CA GLU A 45 4.00 3.09 -2.04
C GLU A 45 4.16 2.70 -0.57
N ILE A 46 3.78 3.57 0.37
CA ILE A 46 3.77 3.28 1.82
C ILE A 46 2.89 2.06 2.11
N ILE A 47 1.63 2.06 1.65
CA ILE A 47 0.69 0.96 1.88
C ILE A 47 1.24 -0.36 1.30
N LYS A 48 1.77 -0.30 0.08
CA LYS A 48 2.35 -1.47 -0.59
C LYS A 48 3.55 -2.02 0.18
N GLU A 49 4.45 -1.16 0.66
CA GLU A 49 5.61 -1.56 1.47
C GLU A 49 5.19 -2.26 2.77
N LEU A 50 4.18 -1.72 3.46
CA LEU A 50 3.65 -2.31 4.70
C LEU A 50 2.97 -3.67 4.48
N ILE A 51 2.13 -3.79 3.45
CA ILE A 51 1.52 -5.09 3.11
C ILE A 51 2.60 -6.09 2.71
N THR A 52 3.61 -5.64 1.94
CA THR A 52 4.75 -6.48 1.55
C THR A 52 5.53 -6.94 2.78
N ALA A 53 5.76 -6.06 3.77
CA ALA A 53 6.39 -6.41 5.03
C ALA A 53 5.60 -7.49 5.77
N PHE A 54 4.28 -7.33 5.86
CA PHE A 54 3.39 -8.33 6.44
C PHE A 54 3.45 -9.68 5.70
N MET A 55 3.53 -9.68 4.36
CA MET A 55 3.74 -10.91 3.58
C MET A 55 5.07 -11.59 3.94
N TYR A 56 6.18 -10.84 4.02
CA TYR A 56 7.48 -11.40 4.39
C TYR A 56 7.50 -12.00 5.81
N LYS A 57 6.86 -11.35 6.79
CA LYS A 57 6.66 -11.91 8.15
C LYS A 57 5.82 -13.18 8.14
N SER A 58 4.91 -13.29 7.17
CA SER A 58 4.00 -14.42 7.01
C SER A 58 4.59 -15.56 6.16
N GLY A 59 5.78 -15.39 5.57
CA GLY A 59 6.41 -16.40 4.70
C GLY A 59 5.84 -16.43 3.28
N PHE A 60 5.38 -15.28 2.79
CA PHE A 60 4.84 -15.11 1.44
C PHE A 60 5.48 -13.94 0.71
N LYS A 61 5.41 -13.95 -0.62
CA LYS A 61 5.67 -12.78 -1.47
C LYS A 61 4.84 -12.86 -2.74
N THR A 62 4.69 -11.73 -3.42
CA THR A 62 4.15 -11.66 -4.78
C THR A 62 4.89 -10.57 -5.56
N LEU A 63 4.80 -10.62 -6.89
CA LEU A 63 5.26 -9.56 -7.78
C LEU A 63 4.09 -8.71 -8.31
N SER A 64 2.85 -9.16 -8.08
CA SER A 64 1.65 -8.53 -8.59
C SER A 64 1.02 -7.65 -7.53
N HIS A 65 0.95 -6.35 -7.82
CA HIS A 65 0.29 -5.39 -6.93
C HIS A 65 -1.18 -5.71 -6.70
N LYS A 66 -1.87 -6.27 -7.70
CA LYS A 66 -3.27 -6.69 -7.56
C LYS A 66 -3.38 -7.84 -6.56
N VAL A 67 -2.54 -8.86 -6.72
CA VAL A 67 -2.50 -10.03 -5.83
C VAL A 67 -2.06 -9.65 -4.42
N LEU A 68 -1.21 -8.64 -4.27
CA LEU A 68 -0.84 -8.06 -2.97
C LEU A 68 -2.07 -7.50 -2.23
N VAL A 69 -2.96 -6.80 -2.93
CA VAL A 69 -4.22 -6.28 -2.33
C VAL A 69 -5.18 -7.41 -2.00
N GLU A 70 -5.30 -8.42 -2.87
CA GLU A 70 -6.12 -9.62 -2.59
C GLU A 70 -5.59 -10.39 -1.37
N PHE A 71 -4.27 -10.52 -1.24
CA PHE A 71 -3.65 -11.12 -0.07
C PHE A 71 -3.96 -10.33 1.21
N ALA A 72 -3.86 -8.99 1.16
CA ALA A 72 -4.19 -8.14 2.30
C ALA A 72 -5.65 -8.33 2.75
N LYS A 73 -6.59 -8.38 1.80
CA LYS A 73 -8.02 -8.63 2.06
C LYS A 73 -8.25 -9.92 2.86
N ASP A 74 -7.54 -10.98 2.49
CA ASP A 74 -7.77 -12.29 3.09
C ASP A 74 -7.04 -12.46 4.43
N ASN A 75 -5.91 -11.77 4.63
CA ASN A 75 -5.00 -12.04 5.75
C ASN A 75 -4.91 -10.92 6.80
N ILE A 76 -5.22 -9.67 6.46
CA ILE A 76 -5.11 -8.52 7.39
C ILE A 76 -6.50 -8.16 7.93
N LYS A 77 -6.86 -8.74 9.07
CA LYS A 77 -8.23 -8.65 9.64
C LYS A 77 -8.61 -7.27 10.18
N SER A 78 -7.64 -6.40 10.41
CA SER A 78 -7.87 -5.00 10.84
C SER A 78 -8.41 -4.11 9.72
N LEU A 79 -8.27 -4.53 8.45
CA LEU A 79 -8.78 -3.81 7.29
C LEU A 79 -10.21 -4.23 6.95
N THR A 80 -11.07 -3.25 6.75
CA THR A 80 -12.43 -3.42 6.27
C THR A 80 -12.47 -3.57 4.75
N SER A 81 -13.58 -4.08 4.22
CA SER A 81 -13.78 -4.18 2.77
C SER A 81 -13.69 -2.81 2.06
N ALA A 82 -14.16 -1.74 2.69
CA ALA A 82 -14.09 -0.39 2.14
C ALA A 82 -12.64 0.11 2.06
N GLU A 83 -11.82 -0.19 3.07
CA GLU A 83 -10.39 0.13 3.08
C GLU A 83 -9.63 -0.65 2.02
N ILE A 84 -9.92 -1.95 1.86
CA ILE A 84 -9.36 -2.76 0.77
C ILE A 84 -9.72 -2.17 -0.60
N SER A 85 -10.96 -1.76 -0.80
CA SER A 85 -11.38 -1.10 -2.04
C SER A 85 -10.65 0.23 -2.28
N LEU A 86 -10.41 1.02 -1.24
CA LEU A 86 -9.63 2.25 -1.34
C LEU A 86 -8.17 1.97 -1.70
N ILE A 87 -7.55 0.93 -1.13
CA ILE A 87 -6.18 0.51 -1.50
C ILE A 87 -6.12 0.11 -2.98
N ASP A 88 -7.11 -0.63 -3.48
CA ASP A 88 -7.16 -1.01 -4.90
C ASP A 88 -7.38 0.21 -5.82
N GLU A 89 -8.21 1.17 -5.39
CA GLU A 89 -8.40 2.45 -6.10
C GLU A 89 -7.07 3.22 -6.21
N LEU A 90 -6.31 3.31 -5.10
CA LEU A 90 -4.99 3.94 -5.09
C LEU A 90 -4.00 3.21 -6.01
N ARG A 91 -4.01 1.87 -6.03
CA ARG A 91 -3.19 1.06 -6.94
C ARG A 91 -3.45 1.44 -8.40
N ILE A 92 -4.73 1.51 -8.79
CA ILE A 92 -5.15 1.84 -10.15
C ILE A 92 -4.73 3.28 -10.49
N LYS A 93 -4.98 4.24 -9.59
CA LYS A 93 -4.61 5.65 -9.80
C LYS A 93 -3.11 5.84 -9.93
N ARG A 94 -2.32 5.26 -9.03
CA ARG A 94 -0.85 5.28 -9.12
C ARG A 94 -0.37 4.70 -10.46
N ASN A 95 -0.96 3.59 -10.90
CA ASN A 95 -0.65 3.02 -12.21
C ASN A 95 -0.95 4.02 -13.35
N ASN A 96 -2.13 4.63 -13.35
CA ASN A 96 -2.51 5.55 -14.41
C ASN A 96 -1.70 6.85 -14.41
N ILE A 97 -1.32 7.35 -13.24
CA ILE A 97 -0.42 8.51 -13.11
C ILE A 97 0.92 8.16 -13.76
N VAL A 98 1.53 7.04 -13.36
CA VAL A 98 2.89 6.67 -13.78
C VAL A 98 2.96 6.28 -15.26
N TYR A 99 1.97 5.56 -15.80
CA TYR A 99 2.03 5.05 -17.17
C TYR A 99 1.27 5.89 -18.19
N TYR A 100 0.26 6.64 -17.77
CA TYR A 100 -0.60 7.40 -18.68
C TYR A 100 -0.60 8.91 -18.39
N GLY A 101 0.12 9.37 -17.36
CA GLY A 101 0.17 10.78 -16.99
C GLY A 101 -1.19 11.34 -16.55
N GLU A 102 -2.04 10.50 -15.94
CA GLU A 102 -3.37 10.91 -15.47
C GLU A 102 -3.26 12.12 -14.54
N LYS A 103 -4.04 13.17 -14.81
CA LYS A 103 -4.10 14.37 -13.96
C LYS A 103 -4.92 14.07 -12.73
N VAL A 104 -4.33 14.35 -11.56
CA VAL A 104 -4.99 14.19 -10.26
C VAL A 104 -5.57 15.52 -9.80
N THR A 105 -6.85 15.52 -9.46
CA THR A 105 -7.51 16.67 -8.85
C THR A 105 -7.26 16.70 -7.34
N LYS A 106 -7.13 17.89 -6.75
CA LYS A 106 -6.91 18.07 -5.31
C LYS A 106 -8.08 17.52 -4.48
N GLU A 107 -9.27 17.54 -5.06
CA GLU A 107 -10.52 17.07 -4.47
C GLU A 107 -10.49 15.58 -4.13
N PHE A 108 -9.80 14.78 -4.95
CA PHE A 108 -9.65 13.35 -4.72
C PHE A 108 -9.02 13.07 -3.35
N LEU A 109 -7.87 13.70 -3.08
CA LEU A 109 -7.16 13.54 -1.81
C LEU A 109 -7.92 14.17 -0.65
N LYS A 110 -8.44 15.39 -0.81
CA LYS A 110 -9.11 16.13 0.27
C LYS A 110 -10.22 15.34 0.97
N THR A 111 -10.90 14.45 0.23
CA THR A 111 -12.02 13.64 0.73
C THR A 111 -11.63 12.27 1.25
N ARG A 112 -10.41 11.81 0.97
CA ARG A 112 -9.96 10.44 1.25
C ARG A 112 -8.74 10.37 2.16
N GLU A 113 -7.98 11.45 2.27
CA GLU A 113 -6.70 11.49 2.98
C GLU A 113 -6.80 10.97 4.41
N GLY A 114 -7.84 11.35 5.17
CA GLY A 114 -8.07 10.80 6.51
C GLY A 114 -8.18 9.27 6.53
N ALA A 115 -8.97 8.69 5.62
CA ALA A 115 -9.12 7.24 5.50
C ALA A 115 -7.81 6.56 5.06
N ILE A 116 -7.02 7.21 4.19
CA ILE A 116 -5.71 6.69 3.76
C ILE A 116 -4.74 6.64 4.94
N LEU A 117 -4.71 7.69 5.76
CA LEU A 117 -3.85 7.75 6.95
C LEU A 117 -4.28 6.71 8.00
N GLU A 118 -5.58 6.48 8.19
CA GLU A 118 -6.10 5.42 9.06
C GLU A 118 -5.66 4.02 8.59
N ILE A 119 -5.70 3.76 7.27
CA ILE A 119 -5.20 2.50 6.69
C ILE A 119 -3.71 2.32 7.00
N ILE A 120 -2.90 3.35 6.77
CA ILE A 120 -1.46 3.32 7.04
C ILE A 120 -1.19 3.04 8.52
N GLN A 121 -1.93 3.69 9.42
CA GLN A 121 -1.80 3.47 10.86
C GLN A 121 -2.16 2.03 11.25
N LYS A 122 -3.24 1.48 10.70
CA LYS A 122 -3.61 0.07 10.93
C LYS A 122 -2.54 -0.89 10.46
N LEU A 123 -1.96 -0.63 9.28
CA LEU A 123 -0.90 -1.46 8.69
C LEU A 123 0.40 -1.42 9.49
N PHE A 124 0.76 -0.29 10.13
CA PHE A 124 1.91 -0.24 11.05
C PHE A 124 1.74 -1.09 12.30
N ASN A 125 0.49 -1.39 12.68
CA ASN A 125 0.17 -2.20 13.87
C ASN A 125 -0.07 -3.68 13.54
N CYS A 126 0.22 -4.12 12.30
CA CYS A 126 0.04 -5.50 11.84
C CYS A 126 1.31 -6.35 11.93
#